data_AF-F4BL52-F1
#
_entry.id   AF-F4BL52-F1
#
_cell.length_a   1.000
_cell.length_b   1.000
_cell.length_c   1.000
_cell.angle_alpha   90.00
_cell.angle_beta   90.00
_cell.angle_gamma   90.00
#
_symmetry.space_group_name_H-M   'P 1'
#
loop_
_entity.id
_entity.type
_entity.pdbx_description
1 polymer ?
#
loop_
_entity_poly.entity_id
_entity_poly.type
_entity_poly.pdbx_seq_one_letter_code
_entity_poly.pdbx_strand_id
1 'polypeptide(L)'
;MGNIQDFRKNYLAILKSKKLKHSKKSELLIAILSQMDQIFEIRTGEIEKYNTDNYDAITLYLEIKGALRIQNEKEEYIEGEKSKVNHFLH
;
A
#
# COMPACT_ATOMS: atom_id res chain seq x y z
N MET A 1 -5.99 5.18 21.32
CA MET A 1 -4.89 4.45 20.67
C MET A 1 -5.46 3.69 19.50
N GLY A 2 -5.02 3.97 18.27
CA GLY A 2 -5.47 3.22 17.10
C GLY A 2 -5.04 1.76 17.23
N ASN A 3 -6.00 0.85 17.26
CA ASN A 3 -5.69 -0.57 17.36
C ASN A 3 -5.15 -1.06 16.01
N ILE A 4 -3.96 -1.66 16.01
CA ILE A 4 -3.35 -2.24 14.80
C ILE A 4 -4.28 -3.23 14.09
N GLN A 5 -5.18 -3.89 14.82
CA GLN A 5 -6.20 -4.77 14.26
C GLN A 5 -7.20 -4.04 13.37
N ASP A 6 -7.53 -2.78 13.65
CA ASP A 6 -8.47 -2.01 12.83
C ASP A 6 -7.81 -1.59 11.51
N PHE A 7 -6.53 -1.21 11.56
CA PHE A 7 -5.73 -1.02 10.34
C PHE A 7 -5.69 -2.28 9.48
N ARG A 8 -5.45 -3.44 10.10
CA ARG A 8 -5.41 -4.73 9.39
C ARG A 8 -6.76 -5.08 8.78
N LYS A 9 -7.87 -4.86 9.48
CA LYS A 9 -9.23 -5.08 8.93
C LYS A 9 -9.48 -4.18 7.72
N ASN A 10 -9.14 -2.90 7.82
CA ASN A 10 -9.33 -1.93 6.73
C ASN A 10 -8.48 -2.29 5.51
N TYR A 11 -7.20 -2.61 5.72
CA TYR A 11 -6.31 -3.11 4.68
C TYR A 11 -6.89 -4.31 3.92
N LEU A 12 -7.34 -5.34 4.65
CA LEU A 12 -7.92 -6.54 4.06
C LEU A 12 -9.24 -6.25 3.32
N ALA A 13 -10.08 -5.36 3.84
CA ALA A 13 -11.32 -4.95 3.21
C ALA A 13 -11.06 -4.23 1.88
N ILE A 14 -10.07 -3.34 1.82
CA ILE A 14 -9.67 -2.63 0.60
C ILE A 14 -9.18 -3.62 -0.47
N LEU A 15 -8.28 -4.54 -0.10
CA LEU A 15 -7.74 -5.53 -1.03
C LEU A 15 -8.84 -6.41 -1.63
N LYS A 16 -9.70 -6.97 -0.77
CA LYS A 16 -10.76 -7.92 -1.17
C LYS A 16 -11.95 -7.25 -1.86
N SER A 17 -12.11 -5.93 -1.75
CA SER A 17 -13.23 -5.22 -2.37
C SER A 17 -13.19 -5.33 -3.88
N LYS A 18 -14.25 -5.90 -4.47
CA LYS A 18 -14.47 -5.93 -5.93
C LYS A 18 -15.10 -4.64 -6.46
N LYS A 19 -15.62 -3.79 -5.57
CA LYS A 19 -16.29 -2.53 -5.93
C LYS A 19 -15.30 -1.38 -6.15
N LEU A 20 -14.11 -1.48 -5.58
CA LEU A 20 -13.09 -0.44 -5.68
C LEU A 20 -12.20 -0.67 -6.91
N LYS A 21 -12.04 0.38 -7.71
CA LYS A 21 -11.03 0.43 -8.78
C LYS A 21 -9.62 0.48 -8.18
N HIS A 22 -8.62 0.07 -8.96
CA HIS A 22 -7.21 0.04 -8.54
C HIS A 22 -6.73 1.37 -7.97
N SER A 23 -6.91 2.48 -8.70
CA SER A 23 -6.53 3.82 -8.22
C SER A 23 -7.14 4.19 -6.87
N LYS A 24 -8.42 3.84 -6.64
CA LYS A 24 -9.07 4.12 -5.35
C LYS A 24 -8.55 3.22 -4.23
N LYS A 25 -8.16 1.97 -4.54
CA LYS A 25 -7.49 1.11 -3.57
C LYS A 25 -6.14 1.72 -3.18
N SER A 26 -5.33 2.16 -4.14
CA SER A 26 -4.05 2.81 -3.87
C SER A 26 -4.20 4.05 -2.99
N GLU A 27 -5.15 4.93 -3.29
CA GLU A 27 -5.44 6.12 -2.47
C GLU A 27 -5.76 5.75 -1.00
N LEU A 28 -6.61 4.75 -0.79
CA LEU A 28 -6.99 4.31 0.55
C LEU A 28 -5.83 3.62 1.30
N LEU A 29 -4.99 2.87 0.59
CA LEU A 29 -3.79 2.24 1.17
C LEU A 29 -2.75 3.31 1.57
N ILE A 30 -2.57 4.36 0.76
CA ILE A 30 -1.71 5.50 1.09
C ILE A 30 -2.25 6.24 2.33
N ALA A 31 -3.57 6.45 2.41
CA ALA A 31 -4.19 7.06 3.57
C ALA A 31 -3.97 6.24 4.85
N ILE A 32 -4.04 4.91 4.77
CA ILE A 32 -3.70 4.02 5.88
C ILE A 32 -2.24 4.19 6.30
N LEU A 33 -1.28 4.19 5.35
CA LEU A 33 0.13 4.37 5.68
C LEU A 33 0.38 5.70 6.39
N SER A 34 -0.23 6.79 5.90
CA SER A 34 -0.08 8.11 6.53
C SER A 34 -0.59 8.13 7.98
N GLN A 35 -1.71 7.46 8.25
CA GLN A 35 -2.24 7.34 9.62
C GLN A 35 -1.35 6.46 10.49
N MET A 36 -0.81 5.37 9.94
CA MET A 36 0.13 4.52 10.67
C MET A 36 1.43 5.26 11.00
N ASP A 37 1.95 6.08 10.08
CA ASP A 37 3.12 6.93 10.32
C ASP A 37 2.88 7.93 11.46
N GLN A 38 1.68 8.52 11.55
CA GLN A 38 1.32 9.45 12.63
C GLN A 38 1.16 8.77 14.00
N ILE A 39 0.65 7.54 14.05
CA ILE A 39 0.31 6.87 15.31
C ILE A 39 1.50 6.07 15.86
N PHE A 40 2.21 5.36 14.99
CA PHE A 40 3.28 4.45 15.38
C PHE A 40 4.67 5.06 15.17
N GLU A 41 4.74 6.30 14.67
CA GLU A 41 5.98 7.03 14.38
C GLU A 41 6.99 6.19 13.58
N ILE A 42 6.49 5.44 12.58
CA ILE A 42 7.29 4.53 11.75
C ILE A 42 8.22 5.36 10.85
N ARG A 43 9.40 5.72 11.36
CA ARG A 43 10.44 6.38 10.56
C ARG A 43 11.12 5.33 9.69
N THR A 44 10.82 5.35 8.40
CA THR A 44 11.36 4.43 7.38
C THR A 44 12.88 4.40 7.27
N GLY A 45 13.60 5.37 7.85
CA GLY A 45 15.06 5.43 7.88
C GLY A 45 15.71 4.78 9.12
N GLU A 46 14.95 4.48 10.18
CA GLU A 46 15.47 3.90 11.43
C GLU A 46 14.73 2.60 11.79
N ILE A 47 14.49 1.76 10.78
CA ILE A 47 13.88 0.44 10.95
C ILE A 47 14.69 -0.45 11.93
N GLU A 48 15.94 -0.09 12.24
CA GLU A 48 16.82 -0.80 13.20
C GLU A 48 16.34 -0.79 14.67
N LYS A 49 15.37 0.05 15.05
CA LYS A 49 14.80 0.04 16.41
C LYS A 49 13.55 -0.84 16.49
N TYR A 50 13.69 -2.12 16.16
CA TYR A 50 12.66 -3.12 16.38
C TYR A 50 12.46 -3.34 17.89
N ASN A 51 11.62 -2.54 18.52
CA ASN A 51 11.06 -2.91 19.82
C ASN A 51 9.85 -3.80 19.57
N THR A 52 9.73 -4.90 20.30
CA THR A 52 8.67 -5.92 20.15
C THR A 52 7.25 -5.34 20.20
N ASP A 53 7.10 -4.17 20.82
CA ASP A 53 5.82 -3.49 21.01
C ASP A 53 5.19 -2.97 19.69
N ASN A 54 6.00 -2.72 18.66
CA ASN A 54 5.54 -2.17 17.37
C ASN A 54 5.69 -3.13 16.20
N TYR A 55 6.05 -4.40 16.45
CA TYR A 55 6.30 -5.40 15.41
C TYR A 55 5.11 -5.54 14.44
N ASP A 56 3.90 -5.71 14.97
CA ASP A 56 2.69 -5.87 14.14
C ASP A 56 2.40 -4.64 13.27
N ALA A 57 2.70 -3.44 13.78
CA ALA A 57 2.52 -2.20 13.04
C ALA A 57 3.51 -2.09 11.88
N ILE A 58 4.77 -2.41 12.12
CA ILE A 58 5.82 -2.41 11.09
C ILE A 58 5.53 -3.48 10.03
N THR A 59 5.15 -4.69 10.43
CA THR A 59 4.79 -5.76 9.49
C THR A 59 3.65 -5.34 8.58
N LEU A 60 2.54 -4.84 9.14
CA LEU A 60 1.41 -4.38 8.35
C LEU A 60 1.79 -3.21 7.43
N TYR A 61 2.62 -2.30 7.90
CA TYR A 61 3.11 -1.16 7.12
C TYR A 61 3.90 -1.62 5.88
N LEU A 62 4.79 -2.60 6.05
CA LEU A 62 5.56 -3.19 4.96
C LEU A 62 4.68 -3.98 3.98
N GLU A 63 3.68 -4.72 4.48
CA GLU A 63 2.69 -5.42 3.65
C GLU A 63 1.94 -4.44 2.74
N ILE A 64 1.48 -3.31 3.30
CA ILE A 64 0.75 -2.28 2.53
C ILE A 64 1.67 -1.64 1.48
N LYS A 65 2.94 -1.35 1.82
CA LYS A 65 3.93 -0.85 0.85
C LYS A 65 4.18 -1.85 -0.28
N GLY A 66 4.32 -3.14 0.04
CA GLY A 66 4.46 -4.20 -0.96
C GLY A 66 3.25 -4.27 -1.89
N ALA A 67 2.04 -4.18 -1.36
CA ALA A 67 0.81 -4.18 -2.14
C ALA A 67 0.72 -2.97 -3.09
N LEU A 68 1.12 -1.78 -2.63
CA LEU A 68 1.17 -0.57 -3.45
C LEU A 68 2.21 -0.69 -4.58
N ARG A 69 3.40 -1.22 -4.28
CA ARG A 69 4.44 -1.43 -5.29
C ARG A 69 3.98 -2.35 -6.42
N ILE A 70 3.38 -3.49 -6.08
CA ILE A 70 2.83 -4.44 -7.07
C ILE A 70 1.72 -3.80 -7.91
N GLN A 71 0.92 -2.90 -7.33
CA GLN A 71 -0.13 -2.20 -8.06
C GLN A 71 0.44 -1.17 -9.04
N ASN A 72 1.44 -0.39 -8.62
CA ASN A 72 2.10 0.58 -9.50
C ASN A 72 2.87 -0.10 -10.64
N GLU A 73 3.61 -1.17 -10.37
CA GLU A 73 4.33 -1.94 -11.41
C GLU A 73 3.38 -2.54 -12.46
N LYS A 74 2.16 -2.92 -12.05
CA LYS A 74 1.12 -3.37 -12.99
C LYS A 74 0.57 -2.24 -13.86
N GLU A 75 0.39 -1.05 -13.30
CA GLU A 75 -0.09 0.11 -14.05
C GLU A 75 0.97 0.58 -15.07
N GLU A 76 2.25 0.63 -14.68
CA GLU A 76 3.37 0.93 -15.60
C GLU A 76 3.48 -0.09 -16.73
N TYR A 77 3.33 -1.39 -16.44
CA TYR A 77 3.33 -2.42 -17.48
C TYR A 77 2.16 -2.24 -18.46
N ILE A 78 0.95 -1.94 -17.96
CA ILE A 78 -0.23 -1.73 -18.81
C ILE A 78 -0.07 -0.46 -19.67
N GLU A 79 0.49 0.62 -19.14
CA GLU A 79 0.79 1.83 -19.91
C GLU A 79 1.88 1.60 -20.96
N GLY A 80 2.95 0.88 -20.59
CA GLY A 80 4.01 0.51 -21.51
C GLY A 80 3.52 -0.32 -22.71
N GLU A 81 2.60 -1.25 -22.48
CA GLU A 81 2.01 -2.06 -23.56
C GLU A 81 1.05 -1.24 -24.44
N LYS A 82 0.24 -0.32 -23.87
CA LYS A 82 -0.62 0.58 -24.67
C LYS A 82 0.18 1.52 -25.56
N SER A 83 1.32 2.03 -25.08
CA SER A 83 2.18 2.92 -25.86
C SER A 83 2.82 2.21 -27.06
N LYS A 84 3.18 0.91 -26.92
CA LYS A 84 3.69 0.10 -28.03
C LYS A 84 2.62 -0.13 -29.09
N VAL A 85 1.40 -0.51 -28.70
CA VAL A 85 0.30 -0.74 -29.65
C VAL A 85 -0.03 0.53 -30.46
N ASN A 86 -0.02 1.71 -29.82
CA ASN A 86 -0.23 2.97 -30.54
C ASN A 86 0.91 3.34 -31.49
N HIS A 87 2.15 2.95 -31.21
CA HIS A 87 3.28 3.17 -32.11
C HIS A 87 3.26 2.24 -33.35
N PHE A 88 2.68 1.04 -33.23
CA PHE A 88 2.53 0.10 -34.35
C PHE A 88 1.33 0.40 -35.27
N LEU A 89 0.42 1.29 -34.87
CA LEU A 89 -0.81 1.62 -35.61
C LEU A 89 -0.75 2.99 -36.33
N HIS A 90 0.42 3.64 -36.35
CA HIS A 90 0.71 4.85 -37.14
C HIS A 90 1.88 4.58 -38.09
#